data_AF-A0A1M5X0X8-F1
#
_entry.id   AF-A0A1M5X0X8-F1
#
_cell.length_a   1.000
_cell.length_b   1.000
_cell.length_c   1.000
_cell.angle_alpha   90.00
_cell.angle_beta   90.00
_cell.angle_gamma   90.00
#
_symmetry.space_group_name_H-M   'P 1'
#
loop_
_entity.id
_entity.type
_entity.pdbx_description
1 polymer ?
#
loop_
_entity_poly.entity_id
_entity_poly.type
_entity_poly.pdbx_seq_one_letter_code
_entity_poly.pdbx_strand_id
1 'polypeptide(L)'
;MSSNIQVTRICQFCEKEFTAKTTKTKFCSLTCSSKAYKRRTRQQKIASSNLETTTIRSKPILDLKDKEFLTVKEVALLLGFAPKTIYRLINENKIIAYNFSQRMTVIKRSELDALFQIIEPNYEIVIRPKEKKKNTEISDCYTITEIQQKFNISSGALYNIIKRNNIHKFTKGKFTYVAKADIETIFKK
;
A
#
# COMPACT_ATOMS: atom_id res chain seq x y z
N MET A 1 -42.15 31.89 42.43
CA MET A 1 -41.74 32.82 41.35
C MET A 1 -41.68 32.07 40.03
N SER A 2 -42.69 32.19 39.18
CA SER A 2 -42.62 31.68 37.79
C SER A 2 -41.91 32.72 36.94
N SER A 3 -40.62 32.51 36.69
CA SER A 3 -39.88 33.31 35.72
C SER A 3 -40.44 33.02 34.33
N ASN A 4 -41.08 34.01 33.70
CA ASN A 4 -41.64 33.93 32.35
C ASN A 4 -40.50 34.00 31.31
N ILE A 5 -39.62 32.98 31.34
CA ILE A 5 -38.39 32.93 30.57
C ILE A 5 -38.74 32.58 29.13
N GLN A 6 -38.29 33.42 28.20
CA GLN A 6 -38.31 33.14 26.77
C GLN A 6 -36.89 33.34 26.23
N VAL A 7 -36.35 32.30 25.60
CA VAL A 7 -34.98 32.32 25.07
C VAL A 7 -35.00 31.76 23.66
N THR A 8 -34.35 32.44 22.72
CA THR A 8 -34.16 31.95 21.35
C THR A 8 -33.11 30.84 21.33
N ARG A 9 -33.42 29.71 20.70
CA ARG A 9 -32.54 28.53 20.61
C ARG A 9 -32.62 27.92 19.21
N ILE A 10 -31.59 27.18 18.83
CA ILE A 10 -31.58 26.39 17.58
C ILE A 10 -31.98 24.95 17.91
N CYS A 11 -32.92 24.39 17.14
CA CYS A 11 -33.37 23.01 17.29
C CYS A 11 -32.25 22.03 16.94
N GLN A 12 -31.90 21.11 17.85
CA GLN A 12 -30.84 20.11 17.62
C GLN A 12 -31.15 19.05 16.54
N PHE A 13 -32.36 19.07 15.96
CA PHE A 13 -32.74 18.12 14.91
C PHE A 13 -32.91 18.76 13.53
N CYS A 14 -33.66 19.86 13.44
CA CYS A 14 -33.97 20.53 12.17
C CYS A 14 -33.19 21.83 11.96
N GLU A 15 -32.35 22.22 12.92
CA GLU A 15 -31.44 23.36 12.83
C GLU A 15 -32.14 24.72 12.65
N LYS A 16 -33.46 24.77 12.85
CA LYS A 16 -34.25 26.01 12.82
C LYS A 16 -34.25 26.68 14.18
N GLU A 17 -34.24 28.01 14.18
CA GLU A 17 -34.43 28.83 15.36
C GLU A 17 -35.87 28.70 15.89
N PHE A 18 -36.03 28.71 17.22
CA PHE A 18 -37.32 28.71 17.89
C PHE A 18 -37.23 29.37 19.28
N THR A 19 -38.38 29.85 19.77
CA THR A 19 -38.48 30.43 21.11
C THR A 19 -38.79 29.34 22.14
N ALA A 20 -37.87 29.11 23.08
CA ALA A 20 -38.03 28.16 24.16
C ALA A 20 -38.54 28.84 25.44
N LYS A 21 -39.47 28.18 26.14
CA LYS A 21 -39.99 28.63 27.45
C LYS A 21 -39.15 28.13 28.65
N THR A 22 -38.13 27.31 28.40
CA THR A 22 -37.21 26.80 29.43
C THR A 22 -35.79 26.78 28.88
N THR A 23 -34.80 26.86 29.77
CA THR A 23 -33.38 26.80 29.42
C THR A 23 -32.92 25.41 28.94
N LYS A 24 -33.69 24.35 29.26
CA LYS A 24 -33.34 22.95 28.95
C LYS A 24 -33.95 22.43 27.64
N THR A 25 -34.83 23.20 26.98
CA THR A 25 -35.50 22.75 25.75
C THR A 25 -34.49 22.61 24.59
N LYS A 26 -34.45 21.41 23.97
CA LYS A 26 -33.50 21.06 22.90
C LYS A 26 -34.08 21.09 21.50
N PHE A 27 -35.41 21.01 21.36
CA PHE A 27 -36.10 20.84 20.09
C PHE A 27 -37.28 21.81 19.98
N CYS A 28 -37.58 22.24 18.75
CA CYS A 28 -38.69 23.16 18.48
C CYS A 28 -40.08 22.52 18.59
N SER A 29 -40.16 21.18 18.56
CA SER A 29 -41.44 20.46 18.58
C SER A 29 -41.27 19.01 19.10
N LEU A 30 -42.39 18.40 19.49
CA LEU A 30 -42.45 16.97 19.82
C LEU A 30 -42.02 16.10 18.62
N THR A 31 -42.37 16.50 17.40
CA THR A 31 -41.99 15.78 16.18
C THR A 31 -40.47 15.76 15.97
N CYS A 32 -39.78 16.88 16.20
CA CYS A 32 -38.32 16.95 16.13
C CYS A 32 -37.67 16.12 17.24
N SER A 33 -38.21 16.16 18.46
CA SER A 33 -37.73 15.34 19.59
C SER A 33 -37.84 13.84 19.29
N SER A 34 -38.99 13.37 18.80
CA SER A 34 -39.23 11.97 18.47
C SER A 34 -38.35 11.48 17.32
N LYS A 35 -38.15 12.31 16.28
CA LYS A 35 -37.24 11.98 15.17
C LYS A 35 -35.77 11.93 15.64
N ALA A 36 -35.35 12.87 16.49
CA ALA A 36 -34.01 12.87 17.08
C ALA A 36 -33.76 11.63 17.95
N TYR A 37 -34.75 11.22 18.75
CA TYR A 37 -34.70 9.99 19.54
C TYR A 37 -34.47 8.77 18.64
N LYS A 38 -35.30 8.59 17.60
CA LYS A 38 -35.16 7.47 16.64
C LYS A 38 -33.81 7.49 15.93
N ARG A 39 -33.32 8.67 15.51
CA ARG A 39 -32.00 8.83 14.89
C ARG A 39 -30.88 8.39 15.83
N ARG A 40 -30.90 8.84 17.09
CA ARG A 40 -29.92 8.46 18.11
C ARG A 40 -29.91 6.95 18.37
N THR A 41 -31.08 6.35 18.55
CA THR A 41 -31.18 4.89 18.75
C THR A 41 -30.64 4.10 17.56
N ARG A 42 -30.94 4.55 16.32
CA ARG A 42 -30.36 3.93 15.11
C ARG A 42 -28.84 4.08 15.06
N GLN A 43 -28.32 5.28 15.33
CA GLN A 43 -26.88 5.54 15.35
C GLN A 43 -26.16 4.72 16.41
N GLN A 44 -26.75 4.54 17.60
CA GLN A 44 -26.20 3.69 18.66
C GLN A 44 -26.08 2.23 18.21
N LYS A 45 -27.10 1.68 17.54
CA LYS A 45 -27.07 0.31 17.00
C LYS A 45 -26.00 0.14 15.91
N ILE A 46 -25.85 1.13 15.03
CA ILE A 46 -24.80 1.10 14.00
C ILE A 46 -23.42 1.19 14.66
N ALA A 47 -23.25 2.07 15.65
CA ALA A 47 -22.01 2.23 16.37
C ALA A 47 -21.60 0.94 17.11
N SER A 48 -22.53 0.28 17.81
CA SER A 48 -22.25 -0.99 18.49
C SER A 48 -21.82 -2.08 17.50
N SER A 49 -22.52 -2.22 16.37
CA SER A 49 -22.15 -3.18 15.32
C SER A 49 -20.78 -2.90 14.69
N ASN A 50 -20.45 -1.62 14.44
CA ASN A 50 -19.14 -1.24 13.92
C ASN A 50 -18.02 -1.48 14.95
N LEU A 51 -18.30 -1.25 16.25
CA LEU A 51 -17.38 -1.55 17.35
C LEU A 51 -17.13 -3.07 17.45
N GLU A 52 -18.16 -3.89 17.39
CA GLU A 52 -18.00 -5.36 17.33
C GLU A 52 -17.12 -5.78 16.15
N THR A 53 -17.37 -5.23 14.97
CA THR A 53 -16.59 -5.55 13.77
C THR A 53 -15.11 -5.14 13.91
N THR A 54 -14.84 -3.95 14.47
CA THR A 54 -13.47 -3.47 14.69
C THR A 54 -12.75 -4.29 15.76
N THR A 55 -13.44 -4.67 16.84
CA THR A 55 -12.85 -5.57 17.85
C THR A 55 -12.45 -6.90 17.21
N ILE A 56 -13.33 -7.56 16.45
CA ILE A 56 -13.04 -8.84 15.77
C ILE A 56 -11.83 -8.72 14.83
N ARG A 57 -11.71 -7.62 14.09
CA ARG A 57 -10.55 -7.37 13.21
C ARG A 57 -9.25 -7.17 13.98
N SER A 58 -9.31 -6.57 15.17
CA SER A 58 -8.13 -6.29 16.01
C SER A 58 -7.71 -7.44 16.94
N LYS A 59 -8.63 -8.37 17.28
CA LYS A 59 -8.37 -9.54 18.14
C LYS A 59 -7.09 -10.30 17.75
N PRO A 60 -6.87 -10.66 16.46
CA PRO A 60 -5.67 -11.39 16.07
C PRO A 60 -4.37 -10.67 16.40
N ILE A 61 -4.36 -9.33 16.43
CA ILE A 61 -3.16 -8.56 16.76
C ILE A 61 -2.97 -8.49 18.29
N LEU A 62 -4.07 -8.36 19.04
CA LEU A 62 -4.03 -8.36 20.51
C LEU A 62 -3.51 -9.69 21.05
N ASP A 63 -4.01 -10.82 20.53
CA ASP A 63 -3.61 -12.16 20.96
C ASP A 63 -2.12 -12.45 20.68
N LEU A 64 -1.48 -11.71 19.76
CA LEU A 64 -0.05 -11.84 19.44
C LEU A 64 0.84 -11.00 20.34
N LYS A 65 0.31 -10.06 21.13
CA LYS A 65 1.13 -9.23 22.01
C LYS A 65 1.81 -10.03 23.12
N ASP A 66 1.16 -11.10 23.59
CA ASP A 66 1.64 -11.87 24.73
C ASP A 66 2.42 -13.13 24.33
N LYS A 67 2.49 -13.45 23.03
CA LYS A 67 3.26 -14.60 22.54
C LYS A 67 4.76 -14.28 22.43
N GLU A 68 5.58 -15.12 23.04
CA GLU A 68 7.04 -15.05 22.95
C GLU A 68 7.59 -15.70 21.67
N PHE A 69 6.89 -16.72 21.17
CA PHE A 69 7.24 -17.46 19.96
C PHE A 69 6.15 -17.26 18.91
N LEU A 70 6.55 -16.77 17.75
CA LEU A 70 5.65 -16.36 16.68
C LEU A 70 5.95 -17.17 15.42
N THR A 71 4.92 -17.69 14.77
CA THR A 71 5.06 -18.26 13.44
C THR A 71 5.28 -17.18 12.38
N VAL A 72 5.82 -17.55 11.23
CA VAL A 72 6.03 -16.62 10.09
C VAL A 72 4.76 -15.85 9.72
N LYS A 73 3.58 -16.49 9.79
CA LYS A 73 2.30 -15.84 9.49
C LYS A 73 1.93 -14.78 10.53
N GLU A 74 2.19 -15.06 11.80
CA GLU A 74 1.92 -14.14 12.90
C GLU A 74 2.89 -12.96 12.89
N VAL A 75 4.17 -13.20 12.61
CA VAL A 75 5.16 -12.13 12.40
C VAL A 75 4.77 -11.25 11.20
N ALA A 76 4.34 -11.86 10.10
CA ALA A 76 3.85 -11.13 8.94
C ALA A 76 2.65 -10.23 9.29
N LEU A 77 1.70 -10.74 10.06
CA LEU A 77 0.56 -9.96 10.56
C LEU A 77 1.01 -8.81 11.46
N LEU A 78 1.93 -9.08 12.40
CA LEU A 78 2.41 -8.12 13.40
C LEU A 78 3.19 -6.97 12.77
N LEU A 79 4.04 -7.26 11.79
CA LEU A 79 4.84 -6.27 11.06
C LEU A 79 4.10 -5.64 9.87
N GLY A 80 2.92 -6.15 9.50
CA GLY A 80 2.19 -5.69 8.31
C GLY A 80 2.86 -6.09 6.98
N PHE A 81 3.64 -7.17 6.96
CA PHE A 81 4.36 -7.66 5.78
C PHE A 81 3.65 -8.86 5.15
N ALA A 82 4.00 -9.16 3.89
CA ALA A 82 3.65 -10.44 3.29
C ALA A 82 4.50 -11.57 3.91
N PRO A 83 3.96 -12.77 4.15
CA PRO A 83 4.74 -13.90 4.67
C PRO A 83 5.98 -14.22 3.83
N LYS A 84 5.91 -14.02 2.51
CA LYS A 84 7.04 -14.17 1.59
C LYS A 84 8.20 -13.24 1.94
N THR A 85 7.91 -12.02 2.40
CA THR A 85 8.93 -11.07 2.83
C THR A 85 9.65 -11.58 4.08
N ILE A 86 8.92 -12.15 5.03
CA ILE A 86 9.53 -12.74 6.23
C ILE A 86 10.43 -13.92 5.85
N TYR A 87 9.96 -14.85 5.01
CA TYR A 87 10.82 -15.93 4.49
C TYR A 87 12.07 -15.42 3.78
N ARG A 88 11.94 -14.34 2.98
CA ARG A 88 13.10 -13.69 2.35
C ARG A 88 14.09 -13.16 3.39
N LEU A 89 13.62 -12.48 4.43
CA LEU A 89 14.48 -11.96 5.49
C LEU A 89 15.17 -13.07 6.29
N ILE A 90 14.49 -14.19 6.53
CA ILE A 90 15.09 -15.39 7.14
C ILE A 90 16.19 -15.95 6.23
N ASN A 91 15.91 -16.11 4.93
CA ASN A 91 16.89 -16.63 3.97
C ASN A 91 18.09 -15.69 3.76
N GLU A 92 17.90 -14.38 3.93
CA GLU A 92 18.96 -13.37 3.92
C GLU A 92 19.73 -13.29 5.26
N ASN A 93 19.43 -14.17 6.23
CA ASN A 93 20.00 -14.19 7.59
C ASN A 93 19.80 -12.86 8.36
N LYS A 94 18.79 -12.06 8.00
CA LYS A 94 18.44 -10.83 8.72
C LYS A 94 17.59 -11.12 9.96
N ILE A 95 16.83 -12.21 9.93
CA ILE A 95 15.99 -12.67 11.04
C ILE A 95 16.41 -14.09 11.38
N ILE A 96 16.77 -14.32 12.64
CA ILE A 96 17.02 -15.66 13.16
C ILE A 96 15.68 -16.36 13.39
N ALA A 97 15.53 -17.55 12.82
CA ALA A 97 14.32 -18.36 12.95
C ALA A 97 14.68 -19.84 13.18
N TYR A 98 13.83 -20.52 13.93
CA TYR A 98 13.95 -21.93 14.23
C TYR A 98 12.95 -22.74 13.40
N ASN A 99 13.46 -23.73 12.67
CA ASN A 99 12.64 -24.63 11.86
C ASN A 99 12.47 -25.97 12.60
N PHE A 100 11.25 -26.27 13.03
CA PHE A 100 10.92 -27.52 13.71
C PHE A 100 10.32 -28.57 12.78
N SER A 101 9.79 -28.16 11.62
CA SER A 101 9.18 -29.04 10.61
C SER A 101 9.03 -28.29 9.29
N GLN A 102 8.86 -29.00 8.17
CA GLN A 102 8.68 -28.41 6.82
C GLN A 102 7.66 -27.26 6.75
N ARG A 103 6.65 -27.25 7.64
CA ARG A 103 5.61 -26.21 7.70
C ARG A 103 5.65 -25.34 8.95
N MET A 104 6.63 -25.52 9.83
CA MET A 104 6.69 -24.88 11.15
C MET A 104 8.02 -24.17 11.37
N THR A 105 8.03 -22.90 10.98
CA THR A 105 9.11 -21.96 11.26
C THR A 105 8.64 -20.96 12.31
N VAL A 106 9.41 -20.84 13.38
CA VAL A 106 9.11 -20.06 14.58
C VAL A 106 10.21 -19.04 14.81
N ILE A 107 9.84 -17.83 15.18
CA ILE A 107 10.73 -16.71 15.46
C ILE A 107 10.48 -16.28 16.91
N LYS A 108 11.55 -16.07 17.68
CA LYS A 108 11.45 -15.52 19.03
C LYS A 108 11.24 -14.01 18.93
N ARG A 109 10.33 -13.45 19.76
CA ARG A 109 9.99 -12.03 19.73
C ARG A 109 11.20 -11.10 19.90
N SER A 110 12.15 -11.47 20.77
CA SER A 110 13.38 -10.70 20.99
C SER A 110 14.20 -10.49 19.72
N GLU A 111 14.16 -11.44 18.77
CA GLU A 111 14.85 -11.32 17.47
C GLU A 111 14.21 -10.23 16.61
N LEU A 112 12.89 -10.06 16.71
CA LEU A 112 12.18 -8.99 15.99
C LEU A 112 12.49 -7.62 16.61
N ASP A 113 12.53 -7.54 17.94
CA ASP A 113 12.85 -6.30 18.64
C ASP A 113 14.29 -5.85 18.31
N ALA A 114 15.23 -6.80 18.21
CA ALA A 114 16.63 -6.54 17.83
C ALA A 114 16.76 -5.87 16.45
N LEU A 115 15.86 -6.16 15.49
CA LEU A 115 15.86 -5.51 14.16
C LEU A 115 15.71 -3.99 14.25
N PHE A 116 14.98 -3.51 15.25
CA PHE A 116 14.67 -2.08 15.42
C PHE A 116 15.55 -1.39 16.47
N GLN A 117 16.37 -2.17 17.20
CA GLN A 117 17.36 -1.64 18.16
C GLN A 117 18.66 -1.20 17.50
N ILE A 118 18.90 -1.58 16.23
CA ILE A 118 20.02 -1.08 15.44
C ILE A 118 19.71 0.38 15.05
N ILE A 119 19.95 1.29 16.00
CA ILE A 119 19.91 2.73 15.82
C ILE A 119 21.31 3.16 15.36
N GLU A 120 21.78 2.65 14.21
CA GLU A 120 22.73 3.46 13.47
C GLU A 120 21.91 4.38 12.57
N PRO A 121 22.05 5.71 12.66
CA PRO A 121 21.34 6.65 11.81
C PRO A 121 21.95 6.64 10.39
N ASN A 122 22.08 5.47 9.77
CA ASN A 122 22.27 5.36 8.35
C ASN A 122 20.89 5.23 7.72
N TYR A 123 20.28 6.38 7.47
CA TYR A 123 19.25 6.47 6.44
C TYR A 123 19.93 6.08 5.12
N GLU A 124 19.98 4.79 4.79
CA GLU A 124 20.22 4.41 3.42
C GLU A 124 18.98 4.87 2.65
N ILE A 125 19.15 5.93 1.86
CA ILE A 125 18.17 6.28 0.84
C ILE A 125 18.06 5.03 -0.02
N VAL A 126 17.00 4.25 0.17
CA VAL A 126 16.68 3.11 -0.70
C VAL A 126 16.27 3.71 -2.03
N ILE A 127 17.27 4.03 -2.86
CA ILE A 127 17.08 4.30 -4.26
C ILE A 127 16.56 2.98 -4.80
N ARG A 128 15.23 2.87 -4.97
CA ARG A 128 14.65 1.80 -5.78
C ARG A 128 15.48 1.79 -7.06
N PRO A 129 16.03 0.65 -7.51
CA PRO A 129 16.71 0.60 -8.78
C PRO A 129 15.68 0.99 -9.84
N LYS A 130 15.62 2.29 -10.18
CA LYS A 130 15.10 2.72 -11.46
C LYS A 130 16.02 1.99 -12.41
N GLU A 131 15.46 1.04 -13.16
CA GLU A 131 16.14 0.46 -14.32
C GLU A 131 16.90 1.60 -14.98
N LYS A 132 18.23 1.48 -15.04
CA LYS A 132 19.06 2.48 -15.72
C LYS A 132 18.55 2.47 -17.16
N LYS A 133 17.59 3.34 -17.49
CA LYS A 133 17.30 3.70 -18.86
C LYS A 133 18.62 4.26 -19.34
N LYS A 134 19.38 3.45 -20.10
CA LYS A 134 20.52 3.96 -20.84
C LYS A 134 19.95 5.11 -21.66
N ASN A 135 20.26 6.34 -21.27
CA ASN A 135 19.96 7.51 -22.09
C ASN A 135 20.94 7.44 -23.25
N THR A 136 20.73 6.50 -24.17
CA THR A 136 21.41 6.50 -25.46
C THR A 136 20.84 7.68 -26.23
N GLU A 137 21.68 8.67 -26.47
CA GLU A 137 21.37 9.79 -27.35
C GLU A 137 20.91 9.22 -28.70
N ILE A 138 19.85 9.80 -29.29
CA ILE A 138 19.25 9.29 -30.54
C ILE A 138 20.31 9.21 -31.66
N SER A 139 21.34 10.07 -31.59
CA SER A 139 22.48 10.11 -32.53
C SER A 139 23.12 8.74 -32.76
N ASP A 140 23.21 7.90 -31.73
CA ASP A 140 23.93 6.63 -31.77
C ASP A 140 23.02 5.41 -31.90
N CYS A 141 21.79 5.61 -32.37
CA CYS A 141 20.83 4.54 -32.61
C CYS A 141 20.48 4.42 -34.10
N TYR A 142 20.16 3.21 -34.54
CA TYR A 142 19.45 2.97 -35.79
C TYR A 142 17.96 2.78 -35.53
N THR A 143 17.12 3.26 -36.45
CA THR A 143 15.72 2.82 -36.52
C THR A 143 15.63 1.41 -37.09
N ILE A 144 14.57 0.67 -36.75
CA ILE A 144 14.33 -0.67 -37.33
C ILE A 144 14.38 -0.63 -38.87
N THR A 145 13.78 0.39 -39.48
CA THR A 145 13.78 0.59 -40.94
C THR A 145 15.18 0.81 -41.51
N GLU A 146 16.02 1.60 -40.84
CA GLU A 146 17.41 1.81 -41.25
C GLU A 146 18.22 0.50 -41.19
N ILE A 147 18.01 -0.33 -40.16
CA ILE A 147 18.71 -1.61 -40.04
C ILE A 147 18.29 -2.56 -41.17
N GLN A 148 16.99 -2.63 -41.47
CA GLN A 148 16.48 -3.46 -42.56
C GLN A 148 17.09 -3.06 -43.91
N GLN A 149 17.22 -1.76 -44.18
CA GLN A 149 17.81 -1.26 -45.42
C GLN A 149 19.33 -1.45 -45.45
N LYS A 150 20.05 -1.13 -44.36
CA LYS A 150 21.52 -1.19 -44.31
C LYS A 150 22.05 -2.61 -44.40
N PHE A 151 21.37 -3.57 -43.78
CA PHE A 151 21.82 -4.97 -43.73
C PHE A 151 21.02 -5.91 -44.65
N ASN A 152 20.03 -5.39 -45.39
CA ASN A 152 19.15 -6.14 -46.28
C ASN A 152 18.46 -7.34 -45.60
N ILE A 153 17.80 -7.10 -44.46
CA ILE A 153 17.18 -8.14 -43.62
C ILE A 153 15.67 -7.91 -43.47
N SER A 154 14.91 -9.01 -43.48
CA SER A 154 13.46 -8.95 -43.25
C SER A 154 13.12 -8.55 -41.81
N SER A 155 11.97 -7.90 -41.61
CA SER A 155 11.53 -7.43 -40.29
C SER A 155 11.46 -8.55 -39.25
N GLY A 156 10.98 -9.73 -39.65
CA GLY A 156 10.91 -10.91 -38.79
C GLY A 156 12.28 -11.46 -38.40
N ALA A 157 13.24 -11.51 -39.34
CA ALA A 157 14.60 -11.94 -39.05
C ALA A 157 15.30 -10.98 -38.08
N LEU A 158 15.16 -9.67 -38.30
CA LEU A 158 15.70 -8.64 -37.39
C LEU A 158 15.10 -8.76 -35.98
N TYR A 159 13.79 -8.98 -35.87
CA TYR A 159 13.13 -9.19 -34.58
C TYR A 159 13.69 -10.41 -33.83
N ASN A 160 13.90 -11.52 -34.53
CA ASN A 160 14.47 -12.73 -33.96
C ASN A 160 15.91 -12.52 -33.48
N ILE A 161 16.71 -11.75 -34.23
CA ILE A 161 18.09 -11.41 -33.84
C ILE A 161 18.12 -10.55 -32.58
N ILE A 162 17.26 -9.53 -32.49
CA ILE A 162 17.11 -8.67 -31.31
C ILE A 162 16.73 -9.51 -30.08
N LYS A 163 15.78 -10.43 -30.24
CA LYS A 163 15.31 -11.31 -29.16
C LYS A 163 16.36 -12.31 -28.71
N ARG A 164 17.08 -12.95 -29.64
CA ARG A 164 18.12 -13.96 -29.33
C ARG A 164 19.32 -13.36 -28.59
N ASN A 165 19.69 -12.13 -28.93
CA ASN A 165 20.85 -11.45 -28.33
C ASN A 165 20.48 -10.54 -27.15
N ASN A 166 19.23 -10.57 -26.68
CA ASN A 166 18.72 -9.71 -25.60
C ASN A 166 19.07 -8.21 -25.79
N ILE A 167 18.99 -7.72 -27.04
CA ILE A 167 19.34 -6.34 -27.34
C ILE A 167 18.26 -5.40 -26.81
N HIS A 168 18.68 -4.38 -26.06
CA HIS A 168 17.76 -3.38 -25.55
C HIS A 168 17.26 -2.48 -26.68
N LYS A 169 15.94 -2.54 -26.94
CA LYS A 169 15.25 -1.62 -27.83
C LYS A 169 14.42 -0.63 -27.01
N PHE A 170 14.35 0.61 -27.46
CA PHE A 170 13.47 1.61 -26.86
C PHE A 170 12.62 2.28 -27.93
N THR A 171 11.40 2.66 -27.56
CA THR A 171 10.49 3.39 -28.42
C THR A 171 10.56 4.88 -28.07
N LYS A 172 10.72 5.72 -29.09
CA LYS A 172 10.62 7.18 -28.95
C LYS A 172 9.75 7.71 -30.07
N GLY A 173 8.54 8.14 -29.73
CA GLY A 173 7.52 8.49 -30.71
C GLY A 173 7.09 7.28 -31.55
N LYS A 174 7.00 7.46 -32.87
CA LYS A 174 6.57 6.42 -33.82
C LYS A 174 7.65 5.37 -34.13
N PHE A 175 8.92 5.64 -33.79
CA PHE A 175 10.04 4.81 -34.18
C PHE A 175 10.56 3.98 -33.00
N THR A 176 11.03 2.77 -33.33
CA THR A 176 11.76 1.89 -32.42
C THR A 176 13.24 1.97 -32.75
N TYR A 177 14.06 2.20 -31.73
CA TYR A 177 15.49 2.44 -31.84
C TYR A 177 16.28 1.29 -31.20
N VAL A 178 17.43 1.00 -31.79
CA VAL A 178 18.42 0.05 -31.29
C VAL A 178 19.81 0.70 -31.41
N ALA A 179 20.68 0.49 -30.43
CA ALA A 179 22.03 1.06 -30.45
C ALA A 179 22.83 0.53 -31.65
N LYS A 180 23.53 1.44 -32.35
CA LYS A 180 24.35 1.08 -33.52
C LYS A 180 25.41 0.03 -33.17
N ALA A 181 26.09 0.21 -32.03
CA ALA A 181 27.13 -0.70 -31.56
C ALA A 181 26.63 -2.15 -31.39
N ASP A 182 25.46 -2.34 -30.81
CA ASP A 182 24.90 -3.67 -30.55
C ASP A 182 24.54 -4.39 -31.87
N ILE A 183 23.98 -3.65 -32.83
CA ILE A 183 23.61 -4.18 -34.15
C ILE A 183 24.85 -4.47 -35.00
N GLU A 184 25.78 -3.54 -35.08
CA GLU A 184 27.00 -3.73 -35.87
C GLU A 184 27.86 -4.87 -35.34
N THR A 185 27.92 -5.09 -34.02
CA THR A 185 28.65 -6.23 -33.45
C THR A 185 28.09 -7.57 -33.92
N ILE A 186 26.78 -7.67 -34.14
CA ILE A 186 26.13 -8.90 -34.60
C ILE A 186 26.37 -9.13 -36.09
N PHE A 187 26.43 -8.07 -36.89
CA PHE A 187 26.58 -8.15 -38.35
C PHE A 187 28.02 -7.99 -38.86
N LYS A 188 28.99 -7.63 -38.02
CA LYS A 188 30.44 -7.63 -38.33
C LYS A 188 31.09 -9.02 -38.24
N LYS A 189 30.29 -10.07 -38.22
CA LYS A 189 30.76 -11.46 -38.13
C LYS A 189 30.72 -12.17 -39.47
#